data_AF-L7EDJ4-F1
#
_entry.id   AF-L7EDJ4-F1
#
_cell.length_a   1.000
_cell.length_b   1.000
_cell.length_c   1.000
_cell.angle_alpha   90.00
_cell.angle_beta   90.00
_cell.angle_gamma   90.00
#
_symmetry.space_group_name_H-M   'P 1'
#
loop_
_entity.id
_entity.type
_entity.pdbx_description
1 polymer ?
#
loop_
_entity_poly.entity_id
_entity_poly.type
_entity_poly.pdbx_seq_one_letter_code
_entity_poly.pdbx_strand_id
1 'polypeptide(L)'
;MLPTVETLIIAVEKADSANQLLTAVENLAAAKSEAAIPTLTDVLRYNNPGASVAAVDGLIAIGKAAVPYLLANLDGYNYGARAWATRALAGIGDVRGLDLLLEAAVSDFSFSVRRGAARGLGNIIWSDLEKSRVSEAQKAVFAALEKLLQGDPEWVVRYAAIVGLEGLGTAAAAFRRAIRELLAQIGETEAEIVVRLRADQALEHLQ
;
A
#
# COMPACT_ATOMS: atom_id res chain seq x y z
N MET A 1 -18.89 -4.09 -31.13
CA MET A 1 -19.36 -4.24 -29.73
C MET A 1 -18.17 -4.05 -28.81
N LEU A 2 -18.33 -3.34 -27.70
CA LEU A 2 -17.29 -3.29 -26.67
C LEU A 2 -17.15 -4.69 -26.04
N PRO A 3 -15.93 -5.13 -25.68
CA PRO A 3 -15.73 -6.42 -25.04
C PRO A 3 -16.45 -6.47 -23.68
N THR A 4 -17.06 -7.61 -23.34
CA THR A 4 -17.64 -7.84 -22.01
C THR A 4 -16.55 -8.17 -21.00
N VAL A 5 -16.84 -8.02 -19.70
CA VAL A 5 -15.89 -8.37 -18.63
C VAL A 5 -15.50 -9.85 -18.69
N GLU A 6 -16.45 -10.74 -18.99
CA GLU A 6 -16.17 -12.17 -19.15
C GLU A 6 -15.17 -12.43 -20.29
N THR A 7 -15.33 -11.70 -21.40
CA THR A 7 -14.39 -11.81 -22.53
C THR A 7 -12.99 -11.30 -22.14
N LEU A 8 -12.91 -10.25 -21.34
CA LEU A 8 -11.65 -9.70 -20.84
C LEU A 8 -10.97 -10.64 -19.83
N ILE A 9 -11.74 -11.29 -18.96
CA ILE A 9 -11.23 -12.32 -18.04
C ILE A 9 -10.62 -13.49 -18.83
N ILE A 10 -11.36 -14.00 -19.82
CA ILE A 10 -10.87 -15.08 -20.71
C ILE A 10 -9.59 -14.66 -21.44
N ALA A 11 -9.45 -13.39 -21.82
CA ALA A 11 -8.24 -12.88 -22.47
C ALA A 11 -7.01 -12.93 -21.53
N VAL A 12 -7.19 -12.66 -20.24
CA VAL A 12 -6.12 -12.80 -19.24
C VAL A 12 -5.72 -14.27 -19.07
N GLU A 13 -6.69 -15.17 -18.98
CA GLU A 13 -6.46 -16.62 -18.80
C GLU A 13 -5.77 -17.27 -20.00
N LYS A 14 -6.05 -16.77 -21.22
CA LYS A 14 -5.50 -17.30 -22.47
C LYS A 14 -4.21 -16.63 -22.92
N ALA A 15 -3.75 -15.59 -22.22
CA ALA A 15 -2.52 -14.90 -22.58
C ALA A 15 -1.32 -15.84 -22.48
N ASP A 16 -0.60 -16.03 -23.59
CA ASP A 16 0.52 -16.99 -23.68
C ASP A 16 1.90 -16.32 -23.62
N SER A 17 1.94 -14.99 -23.52
CA SER A 17 3.16 -14.20 -23.48
C SER A 17 3.04 -13.02 -22.53
N ALA A 18 4.19 -12.54 -22.04
CA ALA A 18 4.24 -11.44 -21.07
C ALA A 18 3.56 -10.16 -21.57
N ASN A 19 3.70 -9.84 -22.87
CA ASN A 19 3.10 -8.67 -23.48
C ASN A 19 1.58 -8.82 -23.65
N GLN A 20 1.11 -10.00 -24.10
CA GLN A 20 -0.33 -10.25 -24.19
C GLN A 20 -0.98 -10.21 -22.81
N LEU A 21 -0.33 -10.77 -21.80
CA LEU A 21 -0.83 -10.76 -20.42
C LEU A 21 -0.95 -9.32 -19.91
N LEU A 22 0.07 -8.49 -20.11
CA LEU A 22 0.03 -7.08 -19.75
C LEU A 22 -1.17 -6.38 -20.40
N THR A 23 -1.31 -6.47 -21.73
CA THR A 23 -2.42 -5.82 -22.45
C THR A 23 -3.79 -6.35 -22.03
N ALA A 24 -3.92 -7.66 -21.79
CA ALA A 24 -5.17 -8.25 -21.32
C ALA A 24 -5.55 -7.71 -19.93
N VAL A 25 -4.57 -7.60 -19.02
CA VAL A 25 -4.77 -7.07 -17.67
C VAL A 25 -5.08 -5.58 -17.68
N GLU A 26 -4.41 -4.79 -18.52
CA GLU A 26 -4.72 -3.36 -18.70
C GLU A 26 -6.17 -3.16 -19.15
N ASN A 27 -6.62 -3.95 -20.13
CA ASN A 27 -8.00 -3.88 -20.60
C ASN A 27 -9.00 -4.32 -19.53
N LEU A 28 -8.70 -5.38 -18.77
CA LEU A 28 -9.54 -5.84 -17.67
C LEU A 28 -9.62 -4.81 -16.53
N ALA A 29 -8.48 -4.20 -16.16
CA ALA A 29 -8.41 -3.13 -15.18
C ALA A 29 -9.22 -1.90 -15.60
N ALA A 30 -9.15 -1.52 -16.89
CA ALA A 30 -9.91 -0.39 -17.44
C ALA A 30 -11.44 -0.59 -17.38
N ALA A 31 -11.92 -1.84 -17.33
CA ALA A 31 -13.34 -2.14 -17.20
C ALA A 31 -13.91 -1.80 -15.79
N LYS A 32 -13.06 -1.68 -14.76
CA LYS A 32 -13.42 -1.33 -13.38
C LYS A 32 -14.61 -2.13 -12.81
N SER A 33 -14.72 -3.38 -13.22
CA SER A 33 -15.81 -4.26 -12.80
C SER A 33 -15.42 -5.04 -11.55
N GLU A 34 -16.32 -5.15 -10.58
CA GLU A 34 -16.12 -6.01 -9.41
C GLU A 34 -15.94 -7.48 -9.80
N ALA A 35 -16.53 -7.92 -10.92
CA ALA A 35 -16.34 -9.27 -11.43
C ALA A 35 -14.88 -9.55 -11.85
N ALA A 36 -14.06 -8.51 -12.05
CA ALA A 36 -12.64 -8.65 -12.36
C ALA A 36 -11.75 -8.86 -11.11
N ILE A 37 -12.27 -8.63 -9.90
CA ILE A 37 -11.47 -8.68 -8.65
C ILE A 37 -10.71 -10.00 -8.51
N PRO A 38 -11.32 -11.20 -8.71
CA PRO A 38 -10.60 -12.46 -8.58
C PRO A 38 -9.43 -12.56 -9.56
N THR A 39 -9.70 -12.33 -10.85
CA THR A 39 -8.68 -12.44 -11.90
C THR A 39 -7.54 -11.43 -11.72
N LEU A 40 -7.84 -10.17 -11.37
CA LEU A 40 -6.80 -9.17 -11.10
C LEU A 40 -5.98 -9.53 -9.85
N THR A 41 -6.59 -10.15 -8.83
CA THR A 41 -5.88 -10.63 -7.65
C THR A 41 -4.94 -11.79 -7.98
N ASP A 42 -5.38 -12.72 -8.83
CA ASP A 42 -4.55 -13.85 -9.27
C ASP A 42 -3.33 -13.41 -10.09
N VAL A 43 -3.49 -12.36 -10.91
CA VAL A 43 -2.38 -11.75 -11.67
C VAL A 43 -1.23 -11.28 -10.77
N LEU A 44 -1.49 -10.94 -9.51
CA LEU A 44 -0.44 -10.54 -8.57
C LEU A 44 0.54 -11.68 -8.25
N ARG A 45 0.12 -12.93 -8.47
CA ARG A 45 0.96 -14.13 -8.30
C ARG A 45 1.78 -14.45 -9.54
N TYR A 46 1.44 -13.85 -10.69
CA TYR A 46 2.14 -14.09 -11.92
C TYR A 46 3.51 -13.40 -11.87
N ASN A 47 4.56 -14.07 -12.36
CA ASN A 47 5.91 -13.52 -12.41
C ASN A 47 6.04 -12.49 -13.57
N ASN A 48 5.21 -11.46 -13.56
CA ASN A 48 5.15 -10.40 -14.56
C ASN A 48 4.89 -9.04 -13.89
N PRO A 49 5.95 -8.28 -13.55
CA PRO A 49 5.82 -7.01 -12.84
C PRO A 49 4.93 -5.97 -13.55
N GLY A 50 4.93 -5.94 -14.89
CA GLY A 50 4.09 -5.02 -15.65
C GLY A 50 2.60 -5.34 -15.45
N ALA A 51 2.23 -6.62 -15.61
CA ALA A 51 0.86 -7.06 -15.39
C ALA A 51 0.45 -6.86 -13.92
N SER A 52 1.34 -7.09 -12.96
CA SER A 52 1.05 -6.84 -11.53
C SER A 52 0.78 -5.36 -11.24
N VAL A 53 1.52 -4.43 -11.87
CA VAL A 53 1.25 -2.99 -11.74
C VAL A 53 -0.13 -2.65 -12.29
N ALA A 54 -0.45 -3.09 -13.51
CA ALA A 54 -1.77 -2.86 -14.11
C ALA A 54 -2.92 -3.46 -13.27
N ALA A 55 -2.71 -4.65 -12.70
CA ALA A 55 -3.68 -5.28 -11.83
C ALA A 55 -3.88 -4.50 -10.52
N VAL A 56 -2.81 -4.04 -9.89
CA VAL A 56 -2.89 -3.18 -8.69
C VAL A 56 -3.64 -1.88 -9.00
N ASP A 57 -3.35 -1.23 -10.12
CA ASP A 57 -4.04 0.00 -10.52
C ASP A 57 -5.53 -0.25 -10.78
N GLY A 58 -5.87 -1.39 -11.41
CA GLY A 58 -7.25 -1.85 -11.58
C GLY A 58 -7.98 -2.09 -10.26
N LEU A 59 -7.36 -2.80 -9.33
CA LEU A 59 -7.92 -3.07 -8.00
C LEU A 59 -8.13 -1.76 -7.20
N ILE A 60 -7.19 -0.81 -7.29
CA ILE A 60 -7.34 0.52 -6.70
C ILE A 60 -8.52 1.28 -7.34
N ALA A 61 -8.67 1.21 -8.66
CA ALA A 61 -9.76 1.86 -9.38
C ALA A 61 -11.13 1.26 -9.07
N ILE A 62 -11.21 -0.03 -8.77
CA ILE A 62 -12.42 -0.70 -8.25
C ILE A 62 -12.68 -0.26 -6.80
N GLY A 63 -11.63 -0.05 -6.00
CA GLY A 63 -11.71 0.53 -4.67
C GLY A 63 -12.16 -0.46 -3.60
N LYS A 64 -13.01 0.02 -2.68
CA LYS A 64 -13.37 -0.70 -1.43
C LYS A 64 -13.98 -2.09 -1.65
N ALA A 65 -14.58 -2.35 -2.81
CA ALA A 65 -15.12 -3.67 -3.15
C ALA A 65 -14.04 -4.75 -3.27
N ALA A 66 -12.80 -4.38 -3.63
CA ALA A 66 -11.68 -5.33 -3.74
C ALA A 66 -11.13 -5.80 -2.39
N VAL A 67 -11.34 -5.04 -1.31
CA VAL A 67 -10.68 -5.23 -0.02
C VAL A 67 -10.99 -6.58 0.63
N PRO A 68 -12.25 -7.05 0.73
CA PRO A 68 -12.55 -8.35 1.34
C PRO A 68 -11.87 -9.51 0.61
N TYR A 69 -11.87 -9.47 -0.73
CA TYR A 69 -11.25 -10.52 -1.52
C TYR A 69 -9.73 -10.51 -1.36
N LEU A 70 -9.09 -9.33 -1.38
CA LEU A 70 -7.66 -9.19 -1.16
C LEU A 70 -7.26 -9.75 0.21
N LEU A 71 -7.95 -9.36 1.29
CA LEU A 71 -7.65 -9.83 2.64
C LEU A 71 -7.81 -11.36 2.78
N ALA A 72 -8.83 -11.94 2.14
CA ALA A 72 -9.07 -13.38 2.18
C ALA A 72 -8.06 -14.20 1.34
N ASN A 73 -7.39 -13.58 0.37
CA ASN A 73 -6.56 -14.27 -0.62
C ASN A 73 -5.08 -13.83 -0.60
N LEU A 74 -4.60 -13.23 0.48
CA LEU A 74 -3.18 -12.90 0.60
C LEU A 74 -2.30 -14.15 0.57
N ASP A 75 -1.21 -14.08 -0.21
CA ASP A 75 -0.27 -15.18 -0.33
C ASP A 75 0.70 -15.22 0.85
N GLY A 76 0.57 -16.26 1.69
CA GLY A 76 1.46 -16.48 2.83
C GLY A 76 2.89 -16.86 2.42
N TYR A 77 3.10 -17.43 1.23
CA TYR A 77 4.40 -17.97 0.80
C TYR A 77 5.09 -17.08 -0.25
N ASN A 78 4.33 -16.58 -1.23
CA ASN A 78 4.85 -15.71 -2.29
C ASN A 78 4.91 -14.25 -1.82
N TYR A 79 6.08 -13.81 -1.37
CA TYR A 79 6.28 -12.42 -0.91
C TYR A 79 6.08 -11.38 -2.03
N GLY A 80 6.30 -11.74 -3.30
CA GLY A 80 6.06 -10.84 -4.42
C GLY A 80 4.57 -10.54 -4.59
N ALA A 81 3.76 -11.60 -4.60
CA ALA A 81 2.30 -11.48 -4.63
C ALA A 81 1.78 -10.70 -3.42
N ARG A 82 2.30 -11.00 -2.23
CA ARG A 82 1.95 -10.29 -1.00
C ARG A 82 2.33 -8.81 -1.03
N ALA A 83 3.49 -8.46 -1.60
CA ALA A 83 3.90 -7.06 -1.75
C ALA A 83 2.96 -6.29 -2.68
N TRP A 84 2.54 -6.90 -3.79
CA TRP A 84 1.58 -6.29 -4.70
C TRP A 84 0.18 -6.15 -4.09
N ALA A 85 -0.32 -7.18 -3.40
CA ALA A 85 -1.61 -7.12 -2.72
C ALA A 85 -1.60 -6.07 -1.58
N THR A 86 -0.50 -5.99 -0.83
CA THR A 86 -0.28 -4.94 0.18
C THR A 86 -0.27 -3.55 -0.46
N ARG A 87 0.33 -3.39 -1.65
CA ARG A 87 0.31 -2.14 -2.40
C ARG A 87 -1.11 -1.77 -2.87
N ALA A 88 -1.92 -2.74 -3.30
CA ALA A 88 -3.32 -2.49 -3.66
C ALA A 88 -4.11 -2.02 -2.44
N LEU A 89 -4.02 -2.70 -1.29
CA LEU A 89 -4.66 -2.29 -0.04
C LEU A 89 -4.21 -0.89 0.40
N ALA A 90 -2.92 -0.59 0.32
CA ALA A 90 -2.34 0.73 0.61
C ALA A 90 -2.84 1.84 -0.32
N GLY A 91 -3.14 1.51 -1.58
CA GLY A 91 -3.69 2.45 -2.56
C GLY A 91 -5.20 2.67 -2.38
N ILE A 92 -5.93 1.66 -1.92
CA ILE A 92 -7.37 1.77 -1.62
C ILE A 92 -7.61 2.56 -0.32
N GLY A 93 -6.77 2.36 0.71
CA GLY A 93 -6.84 3.10 1.97
C GLY A 93 -8.00 2.73 2.89
N ASP A 94 -8.70 1.62 2.60
CA ASP A 94 -9.84 1.18 3.41
C ASP A 94 -9.40 0.69 4.80
N VAL A 95 -10.10 1.13 5.83
CA VAL A 95 -9.80 0.83 7.25
C VAL A 95 -9.83 -0.67 7.58
N ARG A 96 -10.54 -1.49 6.79
CA ARG A 96 -10.54 -2.96 6.97
C ARG A 96 -9.16 -3.58 6.71
N GLY A 97 -8.30 -2.89 5.96
CA GLY A 97 -6.92 -3.30 5.73
C GLY A 97 -5.93 -2.86 6.82
N LEU A 98 -6.35 -2.08 7.81
CA LEU A 98 -5.46 -1.46 8.80
C LEU A 98 -4.65 -2.49 9.58
N ASP A 99 -5.31 -3.50 10.16
CA ASP A 99 -4.63 -4.50 11.00
C ASP A 99 -3.57 -5.26 10.21
N LEU A 100 -3.88 -5.58 8.96
CA LEU A 100 -2.94 -6.24 8.06
C LEU A 100 -1.73 -5.36 7.74
N LEU A 101 -1.97 -4.08 7.45
CA LEU A 101 -0.89 -3.13 7.16
C LEU A 101 -0.02 -2.89 8.40
N LEU A 102 -0.60 -2.85 9.60
CA LEU A 102 0.15 -2.72 10.85
C LEU A 102 1.05 -3.93 11.09
N GLU A 103 0.51 -5.14 10.93
CA GLU A 103 1.28 -6.38 11.05
C GLU A 103 2.39 -6.44 10.00
N ALA A 104 2.02 -6.32 8.73
CA ALA A 104 2.94 -6.41 7.60
C ALA A 104 4.08 -5.37 7.67
N ALA A 105 3.80 -4.17 8.19
CA ALA A 105 4.80 -3.12 8.35
C ALA A 105 5.94 -3.56 9.27
N VAL A 106 5.64 -4.23 10.39
CA VAL A 106 6.61 -4.48 11.47
C VAL A 106 7.10 -5.92 11.57
N SER A 107 6.42 -6.89 10.93
CA SER A 107 6.73 -8.32 11.08
C SER A 107 7.11 -9.02 9.77
N ASP A 108 6.82 -8.44 8.60
CA ASP A 108 7.08 -9.14 7.34
C ASP A 108 8.58 -9.23 7.04
N PHE A 109 9.06 -10.42 6.66
CA PHE A 109 10.46 -10.62 6.32
C PHE A 109 10.87 -9.83 5.07
N SER A 110 9.95 -9.61 4.13
CA SER A 110 10.20 -8.93 2.87
C SER A 110 10.13 -7.41 3.06
N PHE A 111 11.24 -6.73 2.82
CA PHE A 111 11.29 -5.27 2.88
C PHE A 111 10.32 -4.62 1.89
N SER A 112 10.02 -5.26 0.76
CA SER A 112 9.05 -4.76 -0.22
C SER A 112 7.63 -4.72 0.35
N VAL A 113 7.26 -5.73 1.16
CA VAL A 113 5.98 -5.78 1.88
C VAL A 113 5.97 -4.71 2.97
N ARG A 114 7.00 -4.67 3.82
CA ARG A 114 7.11 -3.65 4.90
C ARG A 114 7.03 -2.22 4.36
N ARG A 115 7.76 -1.94 3.27
CA ARG A 115 7.73 -0.64 2.56
C ARG A 115 6.33 -0.30 2.06
N GLY A 116 5.64 -1.24 1.42
CA GLY A 116 4.28 -1.05 0.92
C GLY A 116 3.30 -0.76 2.06
N ALA A 117 3.43 -1.52 3.14
CA ALA A 117 2.61 -1.38 4.34
C ALA A 117 2.83 -0.03 5.03
N ALA A 118 4.09 0.37 5.28
CA ALA A 118 4.44 1.64 5.91
C ALA A 118 3.85 2.85 5.14
N ARG A 119 3.90 2.80 3.80
CA ARG A 119 3.23 3.81 2.96
C ARG A 119 1.72 3.76 3.10
N GLY A 120 1.13 2.55 3.08
CA GLY A 120 -0.31 2.35 3.20
C GLY A 120 -0.91 2.85 4.51
N LEU A 121 -0.17 2.74 5.61
CA LEU A 121 -0.59 3.25 6.92
C LEU A 121 -0.84 4.78 6.90
N GLY A 122 -0.11 5.54 6.09
CA GLY A 122 -0.33 6.98 5.91
C GLY A 122 -1.53 7.33 5.03
N ASN A 123 -2.06 6.37 4.26
CA ASN A 123 -3.15 6.57 3.30
C ASN A 123 -4.53 6.15 3.84
N ILE A 124 -4.62 5.70 5.09
CA ILE A 124 -5.86 5.20 5.68
C ILE A 124 -6.95 6.29 5.69
N ILE A 125 -8.13 5.93 5.18
CA ILE A 125 -9.31 6.79 5.13
C ILE A 125 -10.06 6.68 6.46
N TRP A 126 -9.70 7.53 7.41
CA TRP A 126 -10.22 7.46 8.79
C TRP A 126 -11.74 7.69 8.92
N SER A 127 -12.40 8.26 7.91
CA SER A 127 -13.84 8.55 7.94
C SER A 127 -14.73 7.30 8.01
N ASP A 128 -14.20 6.14 7.59
CA ASP A 128 -14.92 4.87 7.63
C ASP A 128 -14.75 4.10 8.95
N LEU A 129 -13.86 4.57 9.83
CA LEU A 129 -13.65 3.99 11.15
C LEU A 129 -14.55 4.67 12.19
N GLU A 130 -15.03 3.91 13.16
CA GLU A 130 -15.79 4.46 14.28
C GLU A 130 -14.99 5.55 15.01
N LYS A 131 -15.59 6.74 15.22
CA LYS A 131 -14.91 7.92 15.77
C LYS A 131 -14.19 7.65 17.11
N SER A 132 -14.77 6.81 17.96
CA SER A 132 -14.19 6.38 19.25
C SER A 132 -12.87 5.63 19.10
N ARG A 133 -12.68 4.93 17.97
CA ARG A 133 -11.51 4.10 17.66
C ARG A 133 -10.43 4.82 16.87
N VAL A 134 -10.77 5.93 16.20
CA VAL A 134 -9.84 6.67 15.33
C VAL A 134 -8.58 7.09 16.07
N SER A 135 -8.71 7.66 17.28
CA SER A 135 -7.53 8.13 18.01
C SER A 135 -6.56 7.02 18.40
N GLU A 136 -7.08 5.87 18.83
CA GLU A 136 -6.23 4.73 19.21
C GLU A 136 -5.59 4.08 17.98
N ALA A 137 -6.33 3.99 16.87
CA ALA A 137 -5.81 3.48 15.62
C ALA A 137 -4.69 4.37 15.05
N GLN A 138 -4.87 5.70 15.05
CA GLN A 138 -3.84 6.65 14.63
C GLN A 138 -2.59 6.59 15.51
N LYS A 139 -2.76 6.37 16.82
CA LYS A 139 -1.65 6.15 17.75
C LYS A 139 -0.88 4.88 17.42
N ALA A 140 -1.57 3.78 17.11
CA ALA A 140 -0.94 2.54 16.68
C ALA A 140 -0.15 2.72 15.37
N VAL A 141 -0.71 3.47 14.41
CA VAL A 141 -0.01 3.81 13.17
C VAL A 141 1.25 4.63 13.44
N PHE A 142 1.17 5.67 14.26
CA PHE A 142 2.32 6.49 14.64
C PHE A 142 3.44 5.63 15.25
N ALA A 143 3.09 4.78 16.23
CA ALA A 143 4.05 3.92 16.91
C ALA A 143 4.69 2.89 15.97
N ALA A 144 3.93 2.31 15.03
CA ALA A 144 4.46 1.39 14.05
C ALA A 144 5.48 2.08 13.11
N LEU A 145 5.15 3.26 12.60
CA LEU A 145 6.02 4.02 11.70
C LEU A 145 7.28 4.54 12.41
N GLU A 146 7.16 5.00 13.65
CA GLU A 146 8.29 5.39 14.50
C GLU A 146 9.24 4.20 14.72
N LYS A 147 8.71 3.02 15.04
CA LYS A 147 9.51 1.80 15.20
C LYS A 147 10.30 1.46 13.94
N LEU A 148 9.70 1.61 12.77
CA LEU A 148 10.39 1.37 11.49
C LEU A 148 11.53 2.35 11.27
N LEU A 149 11.32 3.64 11.56
CA LEU A 149 12.38 4.65 11.47
C LEU A 149 13.56 4.33 12.38
N GLN A 150 13.31 3.84 13.60
CA GLN A 150 14.37 3.58 14.57
C GLN A 150 15.11 2.26 14.34
N GLY A 151 14.48 1.27 13.71
CA GLY A 151 14.98 -0.11 13.75
C GLY A 151 14.96 -0.90 12.44
N ASP A 152 14.31 -0.42 11.37
CA ASP A 152 14.34 -1.17 10.11
C ASP A 152 15.72 -1.07 9.44
N PRO A 153 16.38 -2.19 9.10
CA PRO A 153 17.69 -2.15 8.46
C PRO A 153 17.65 -1.50 7.07
N GLU A 154 16.50 -1.56 6.39
CA GLU A 154 16.37 -1.14 5.00
C GLU A 154 15.96 0.32 4.91
N TRP A 155 16.84 1.15 4.34
CA TRP A 155 16.61 2.58 4.19
C TRP A 155 15.33 2.89 3.40
N VAL A 156 14.96 2.03 2.43
CA VAL A 156 13.74 2.18 1.64
C VAL A 156 12.47 2.02 2.49
N VAL A 157 12.53 1.24 3.57
CA VAL A 157 11.42 1.08 4.51
C VAL A 157 11.35 2.30 5.43
N ARG A 158 12.49 2.78 5.94
CA ARG A 158 12.54 4.04 6.71
C ARG A 158 12.03 5.24 5.90
N TYR A 159 12.44 5.35 4.64
CA TYR A 159 11.91 6.34 3.71
C TYR A 159 10.38 6.25 3.59
N ALA A 160 9.84 5.03 3.43
CA ALA A 160 8.39 4.82 3.34
C ALA A 160 7.68 5.11 4.67
N ALA A 161 8.33 4.89 5.81
CA ALA A 161 7.79 5.26 7.11
C ALA A 161 7.63 6.78 7.24
N ILE A 162 8.56 7.59 6.71
CA ILE A 162 8.41 9.05 6.62
C ILE A 162 7.22 9.43 5.74
N VAL A 163 7.04 8.76 4.59
CA VAL A 163 5.86 8.97 3.74
C VAL A 163 4.57 8.66 4.51
N GLY A 164 4.57 7.57 5.29
CA GLY A 164 3.45 7.20 6.15
C GLY A 164 3.16 8.26 7.22
N LEU A 165 4.19 8.78 7.88
CA LEU A 165 4.07 9.79 8.92
C LEU A 165 3.55 11.12 8.36
N GLU A 166 4.00 11.53 7.18
CA GLU A 166 3.45 12.72 6.50
C GLU A 166 1.96 12.57 6.21
N GLY A 167 1.55 11.41 5.68
CA GLY A 167 0.13 11.11 5.46
C GLY A 167 -0.69 11.16 6.75
N LEU A 168 -0.16 10.55 7.83
CA LEU A 168 -0.79 10.61 9.15
C LEU A 168 -0.88 12.06 9.68
N GLY A 169 0.19 12.85 9.61
CA GLY A 169 0.22 14.23 10.10
C GLY A 169 -0.68 15.19 9.32
N THR A 170 -0.93 14.86 8.04
CA THR A 170 -1.90 15.55 7.20
C THR A 170 -3.33 15.20 7.64
N ALA A 171 -3.63 13.91 7.82
CA ALA A 171 -4.96 13.43 8.17
C ALA A 171 -5.34 13.61 9.65
N ALA A 172 -4.36 13.69 10.54
CA ALA A 172 -4.52 13.69 12.00
C ALA A 172 -3.72 14.84 12.63
N ALA A 173 -4.35 16.01 12.73
CA ALA A 173 -3.72 17.22 13.28
C ALA A 173 -3.14 17.02 14.71
N ALA A 174 -3.74 16.12 15.50
CA ALA A 174 -3.26 15.79 16.85
C ALA A 174 -1.83 15.20 16.86
N PHE A 175 -1.42 14.51 15.80
CA PHE A 175 -0.08 13.90 15.69
C PHE A 175 0.93 14.81 14.98
N ARG A 176 0.48 15.87 14.30
CA ARG A 176 1.34 16.70 13.44
C ARG A 176 2.56 17.24 14.18
N ARG A 177 2.38 17.74 15.41
CA ARG A 177 3.51 18.25 16.21
C ARG A 177 4.54 17.17 16.52
N ALA A 178 4.09 16.03 17.04
CA ALA A 178 4.98 14.91 17.39
C ALA A 178 5.70 14.36 16.15
N ILE A 179 5.01 14.27 15.01
CA ILE A 179 5.61 13.86 13.74
C ILE A 179 6.70 14.85 13.33
N ARG A 180 6.45 16.16 13.41
CA ARG A 180 7.47 17.16 13.05
C ARG A 180 8.70 17.08 13.95
N GLU A 181 8.50 16.91 15.26
CA GLU A 181 9.63 16.74 16.20
C GLU A 181 10.47 15.51 15.83
N LEU A 182 9.82 14.37 15.54
CA LEU A 182 10.49 13.15 15.09
C LEU A 182 11.23 13.34 13.76
N LEU A 183 10.60 13.95 12.76
CA LEU A 183 11.21 14.16 11.45
C LEU A 183 12.43 15.11 11.53
N ALA A 184 12.38 16.14 12.37
CA ALA A 184 13.53 17.02 12.59
C ALA A 184 14.72 16.26 13.18
N GLN A 185 14.47 15.40 14.17
CA GLN A 185 15.50 14.53 14.72
C GLN A 185 16.08 13.56 13.67
N ILE A 186 15.24 12.98 12.80
CA ILE A 186 15.68 12.11 11.72
C ILE A 186 16.56 12.87 10.71
N GLY A 187 16.21 14.10 10.35
CA GLY A 187 17.03 14.96 9.49
C GLY A 187 18.47 15.16 9.99
N GLU A 188 18.68 15.14 11.31
CA GLU A 188 20.00 15.29 11.93
C GLU A 188 20.75 13.97 12.11
N THR A 189 20.03 12.88 12.41
CA THR A 189 20.62 11.63 12.93
C THR A 189 20.72 10.50 11.92
N GLU A 190 19.91 10.52 10.86
CA GLU A 190 19.85 9.42 9.90
C GLU A 190 21.09 9.38 8.98
N ALA A 191 21.64 8.19 8.82
CA ALA A 191 22.86 7.99 8.03
C ALA A 191 22.61 8.22 6.53
N GLU A 192 21.47 7.73 6.03
CA GLU A 192 21.16 7.75 4.61
C GLU A 192 20.63 9.12 4.17
N ILE A 193 21.38 9.80 3.29
CA ILE A 193 21.05 11.15 2.84
C ILE A 193 19.65 11.25 2.21
N VAL A 194 19.23 10.22 1.47
CA VAL A 194 17.90 10.19 0.83
C VAL A 194 16.77 10.13 1.85
N VAL A 195 16.99 9.51 3.01
CA VAL A 195 16.00 9.43 4.09
C VAL A 195 15.93 10.77 4.83
N ARG A 196 17.08 11.43 5.07
CA ARG A 196 17.13 12.80 5.62
C ARG A 196 16.38 13.80 4.75
N LEU A 197 16.68 13.84 3.44
CA LEU A 197 16.02 14.74 2.49
C LEU A 197 14.50 14.49 2.43
N ARG A 198 14.08 13.24 2.60
CA ARG A 198 12.66 12.91 2.65
C ARG A 198 11.98 13.43 3.93
N ALA A 199 12.68 13.40 5.06
CA ALA A 199 12.22 13.97 6.32
C ALA A 199 12.09 15.50 6.23
N ASP A 200 13.09 16.17 5.66
CA ASP A 200 13.06 17.62 5.41
C ASP A 200 11.88 18.02 4.52
N GLN A 201 11.66 17.28 3.42
CA GLN A 201 10.50 17.50 2.56
C GLN A 201 9.16 17.30 3.31
N ALA A 202 9.05 16.25 4.13
CA ALA A 202 7.84 16.04 4.93
C ALA A 202 7.62 17.16 5.96
N LEU A 203 8.69 17.70 6.54
CA LEU A 203 8.61 18.83 7.47
C LEU A 203 8.05 20.08 6.79
N GLU A 204 8.48 20.38 5.56
CA GLU A 204 7.96 21.50 4.76
C GLU A 204 6.46 21.35 4.47
N HIS A 205 6.01 20.15 4.12
CA HIS A 205 4.59 19.88 3.85
C HIS A 205 3.69 19.96 5.09
N LEU A 206 4.24 19.72 6.28
CA LEU A 206 3.50 19.72 7.55
C LEU A 206 3.58 21.05 8.31
N GLN A 207 4.10 22.12 7.71
CA GLN A 207 4.21 23.44 8.35
C GLN A 207 2.86 24.06 8.69
#